data_AF-A0A926HBR4-F1
#
_entry.id   AF-A0A926HBR4-F1
#
_cell.length_a   1.000
_cell.length_b   1.000
_cell.length_c   1.000
_cell.angle_alpha   90.00
_cell.angle_beta   90.00
_cell.angle_gamma   90.00
#
_symmetry.space_group_name_H-M   'P 1'
#
loop_
_entity.id
_entity.type
_entity.pdbx_description
1 polymer ?
#
loop_
_entity_poly.entity_id
_entity_poly.type
_entity_poly.pdbx_seq_one_letter_code
_entity_poly.pdbx_strand_id
1 'polypeptide(L)'
;MASPWNERRVVLAVLGNTDEGISWASTALLSPTMLQSLSGNFAIVITDQVFLGGTRLSSPAAQTTALGSAAANSPSAETDAPAPVNHTVEAVALQQTSPLLPIILSFFVMVVVLGAVLGLSWWRSRQVQDKQ
;
A
#
# COMPACT_ATOMS: atom_id res chain seq x y z
N MET A 1 -10.47 31.16 -0.91
CA MET A 1 -10.44 31.08 0.56
C MET A 1 -9.05 30.61 0.94
N ALA A 2 -8.30 31.42 1.71
CA ALA A 2 -6.93 31.11 2.13
C ALA A 2 -6.94 30.28 3.42
N SER A 3 -5.92 29.45 3.63
CA SER A 3 -5.80 28.60 4.82
C SER A 3 -5.76 29.44 6.12
N PRO A 4 -6.43 29.01 7.21
CA PRO A 4 -6.44 29.74 8.49
C PRO A 4 -5.11 29.68 9.27
N TRP A 5 -4.13 28.93 8.77
CA TRP A 5 -2.79 28.85 9.34
C TRP A 5 -1.84 29.68 8.49
N ASN A 6 -0.95 30.43 9.15
CA ASN A 6 0.03 31.27 8.47
C ASN A 6 0.91 30.41 7.53
N GLU A 7 0.78 30.61 6.22
CA GLU A 7 1.49 29.83 5.20
C GLU A 7 3.02 29.91 5.31
N ARG A 8 3.55 30.93 6.02
CA ARG A 8 4.98 31.08 6.30
C ARG A 8 5.45 30.27 7.52
N ARG A 9 4.55 29.59 8.22
CA ARG A 9 4.83 28.82 9.44
C ARG A 9 4.15 27.46 9.38
N VAL A 10 4.86 26.50 8.79
CA VAL A 10 4.44 25.10 8.71
C VAL A 10 5.19 24.30 9.79
N VAL A 11 4.44 23.49 10.53
CA VAL A 11 5.01 22.49 11.45
C VAL A 11 4.68 21.13 10.87
N LEU A 12 5.71 20.33 10.59
CA LEU A 12 5.57 18.96 10.13
C LEU A 12 5.98 18.03 11.27
N ALA A 13 5.06 17.17 11.68
CA ALA A 13 5.33 16.13 12.67
C ALA A 13 5.37 14.78 11.95
N VAL A 14 6.45 14.04 12.14
CA VAL A 14 6.63 12.67 11.66
C VAL A 14 6.62 11.76 12.87
N LEU A 15 5.67 10.83 12.92
CA LEU A 15 5.46 9.95 14.07
C LEU A 15 5.40 8.49 13.60
N GLY A 16 5.78 7.58 14.49
CA GLY A 16 5.64 6.14 14.30
C GLY A 16 5.55 5.43 15.64
N ASN A 17 4.80 4.33 15.68
CA ASN A 17 4.71 3.47 16.86
C ASN A 17 5.93 2.55 17.02
N THR A 18 6.74 2.42 15.97
CA THR A 18 7.97 1.63 15.90
C THR A 18 9.00 2.36 15.04
N ASP A 19 10.28 1.99 15.16
CA ASP A 19 11.36 2.54 14.33
C ASP A 19 11.09 2.36 12.83
N GLU A 20 10.53 1.20 12.46
CA GLU A 20 10.12 0.91 11.10
C GLU A 20 8.99 1.83 10.62
N GLY A 21 8.01 2.13 11.50
CA GLY A 21 6.94 3.08 11.21
C GLY A 21 7.44 4.51 10.97
N ILE A 22 8.47 4.94 11.71
CA ILE A 22 9.12 6.24 11.47
C ILE A 22 9.82 6.24 10.10
N SER A 23 10.51 5.15 9.76
CA SER A 23 11.16 4.98 8.45
C SER A 23 10.14 5.10 7.30
N TRP A 24 9.00 4.41 7.39
CA TRP A 24 7.94 4.53 6.38
C TRP A 24 7.37 5.94 6.26
N ALA A 25 7.05 6.57 7.39
CA ALA A 25 6.51 7.93 7.41
C ALA A 25 7.52 8.95 6.82
N SER A 26 8.81 8.79 7.10
CA SER A 26 9.86 9.63 6.53
C SER A 26 10.07 9.38 5.03
N THR A 27 10.04 8.12 4.60
CA THR A 27 10.22 7.73 3.19
C THR A 27 9.09 8.29 2.33
N ALA A 28 7.86 8.33 2.84
CA ALA A 28 6.73 8.91 2.13
C ALA A 28 6.92 10.40 1.81
N LEU A 29 7.60 11.15 2.68
CA LEU A 29 7.91 12.57 2.46
C LEU A 29 9.03 12.80 1.44
N LEU A 30 9.97 11.85 1.36
CA LEU A 30 11.15 11.96 0.48
C LEU A 30 10.89 11.38 -0.92
N SER A 31 9.94 10.46 -1.04
CA SER A 31 9.56 9.84 -2.30
C SER A 31 8.63 10.77 -3.10
N PRO A 32 9.01 11.22 -4.31
CA PRO A 32 8.18 12.13 -5.11
C PRO A 32 6.80 11.57 -5.42
N THR A 33 6.69 10.26 -5.61
CA THR A 33 5.43 9.58 -5.93
C THR A 33 4.49 9.54 -4.73
N MET A 34 5.01 9.31 -3.52
CA MET A 34 4.20 9.31 -2.29
C MET A 34 3.92 10.74 -1.80
N LEU A 35 4.83 11.68 -2.04
CA LEU A 35 4.63 13.09 -1.71
C LEU A 35 3.44 13.69 -2.47
N GLN A 36 3.19 13.24 -3.71
CA GLN A 36 2.02 13.66 -4.47
C GLN A 36 0.72 13.04 -3.95
N SER A 37 0.77 11.88 -3.29
CA SER A 37 -0.40 11.26 -2.66
C SER A 37 -0.68 11.82 -1.27
N LEU A 38 0.32 12.39 -0.59
CA LEU A 38 0.19 13.11 0.67
C LEU A 38 -0.60 14.42 0.46
N SER A 39 -1.88 14.42 0.81
CA SER A 39 -2.77 15.57 0.68
C SER A 39 -3.48 15.89 1.99
N GLY A 40 -3.79 17.17 2.21
CA GLY A 40 -4.49 17.66 3.40
C GLY A 40 -3.57 17.89 4.60
N ASN A 41 -4.09 17.66 5.81
CA ASN A 41 -3.42 18.01 7.08
C ASN A 41 -2.91 16.80 7.86
N PHE A 42 -3.24 15.58 7.45
CA PHE A 42 -2.85 14.35 8.13
C PHE A 42 -2.90 13.15 7.19
N ALA A 43 -1.87 12.31 7.28
CA ALA A 43 -1.76 11.09 6.51
C ALA A 43 -1.13 9.98 7.36
N ILE A 44 -1.63 8.76 7.21
CA ILE A 44 -1.07 7.56 7.84
C ILE A 44 -0.42 6.73 6.75
N VAL A 45 0.84 6.35 6.96
CA VAL A 45 1.60 5.53 6.02
C VAL A 45 1.84 4.16 6.65
N ILE A 46 1.45 3.10 5.95
CA ILE A 46 1.68 1.72 6.36
C ILE A 46 2.27 0.98 5.16
N THR A 47 3.58 0.69 5.22
CA THR A 47 4.32 0.08 4.11
C THR A 47 4.21 0.90 2.82
N ASP A 48 3.25 0.58 1.94
CA ASP A 48 3.00 1.25 0.65
C ASP A 48 1.59 1.87 0.56
N GLN A 49 0.83 1.81 1.65
CA GLN A 49 -0.52 2.37 1.73
C GLN A 49 -0.50 3.73 2.41
N VAL A 50 -1.18 4.70 1.81
CA VAL A 50 -1.35 6.06 2.36
C VAL A 50 -2.82 6.30 2.61
N PHE A 51 -3.21 6.44 3.88
CA PHE A 51 -4.55 6.83 4.28
C PHE A 51 -4.59 8.33 4.56
N LEU A 52 -5.49 9.04 3.87
CA LEU A 52 -5.67 10.48 4.02
C LEU A 52 -6.83 10.76 4.97
N GLY A 53 -6.57 11.55 6.01
CA GLY A 53 -7.58 11.88 7.02
C GLY A 53 -7.57 13.37 7.33
N GLY A 54 -8.75 13.95 7.55
CA GLY A 54 -8.85 15.28 8.13
C GLY A 54 -8.61 15.20 9.65
N THR A 55 -7.80 16.12 10.21
CA THR A 55 -7.66 16.29 11.68
C THR A 55 -8.93 16.83 12.35
N ARG A 56 -9.96 17.13 11.55
CA ARG A 56 -11.28 17.47 12.03
C ARG A 56 -11.95 16.18 12.45
N LEU A 57 -11.77 15.85 13.71
CA LEU A 57 -12.44 14.74 14.39
C LEU A 57 -13.91 14.72 13.98
N SER A 58 -14.30 13.77 13.13
CA SER A 58 -15.66 13.26 13.19
C SER A 58 -15.81 12.78 14.63
N SER A 59 -16.60 13.52 15.41
CA SER A 59 -16.83 13.24 16.82
C SER A 59 -17.09 11.75 17.01
N PRO A 60 -16.40 11.05 17.93
CA PRO A 60 -16.69 9.65 18.21
C PRO A 60 -18.16 9.41 18.59
N ALA A 61 -18.91 10.47 18.94
CA ALA A 61 -20.35 10.43 19.14
C ALA A 61 -21.17 10.07 17.89
N ALA A 62 -20.64 10.27 16.67
CA ALA A 62 -21.33 9.90 15.43
C ALA A 62 -21.15 8.42 15.05
N GLN A 63 -20.29 7.67 15.76
CA GLN A 63 -20.15 6.21 15.60
C GLN A 63 -20.75 5.41 16.76
N THR A 64 -21.35 6.07 17.76
CA THR A 64 -21.92 5.38 18.94
C THR A 64 -23.34 4.84 18.75
N THR A 65 -23.97 4.99 17.58
CA THR A 65 -25.31 4.41 17.35
C THR A 65 -25.27 2.92 16.93
N ALA A 66 -24.11 2.27 16.88
CA ALA A 66 -24.00 0.88 16.41
C ALA A 66 -23.44 -0.14 17.42
N LEU A 67 -23.00 0.25 18.62
CA LEU A 67 -22.52 -0.70 19.61
C LEU A 67 -23.01 -0.29 21.00
N GLY A 68 -23.94 -1.07 21.53
CA GLY A 68 -24.61 -0.84 22.79
C GLY A 68 -23.66 -0.80 23.99
N SER A 69 -24.04 0.04 24.95
CA SER A 69 -23.84 -0.10 26.40
C SER A 69 -22.53 -0.78 26.86
N ALA A 70 -21.47 0.00 27.01
CA ALA A 70 -20.45 -0.27 28.02
C ALA A 70 -20.45 0.88 29.02
N ALA A 71 -20.89 0.54 30.24
CA ALA A 71 -20.98 1.41 31.38
C ALA A 71 -19.62 1.97 31.83
N ALA A 72 -19.70 3.04 32.60
CA ALA A 72 -18.62 3.83 33.16
C ALA A 72 -17.53 3.02 33.87
N ASN A 73 -16.27 3.21 33.46
CA ASN A 73 -15.11 2.78 34.24
C ASN A 73 -14.25 3.99 34.61
N SER A 74 -14.38 4.40 35.88
CA SER A 74 -13.42 5.19 36.66
C SER A 74 -12.09 4.41 36.78
N PRO A 75 -10.91 5.04 36.85
CA PRO A 75 -9.65 4.32 36.90
C PRO A 75 -9.41 3.82 38.33
N SER A 76 -9.64 2.53 38.58
CA SER A 76 -9.06 1.83 39.72
C SER A 76 -7.77 1.15 39.27
N ALA A 77 -6.66 1.58 39.85
CA ALA A 77 -5.39 0.89 39.73
C ALA A 77 -5.47 -0.44 40.50
N GLU A 78 -5.28 -1.56 39.81
CA GLU A 78 -4.98 -2.84 40.46
C GLU A 78 -3.95 -3.58 39.62
N THR A 79 -2.84 -3.89 40.29
CA THR A 79 -1.73 -4.69 39.78
C THR A 79 -2.21 -6.13 39.70
N ASP A 80 -2.26 -6.70 38.49
CA ASP A 80 -2.15 -8.15 38.34
C ASP A 80 -1.54 -8.52 36.98
N ALA A 81 -0.80 -9.63 36.97
CA ALA A 81 0.17 -10.02 35.95
C ALA A 81 -0.44 -10.33 34.57
N PRO A 82 0.31 -10.14 33.46
CA PRO A 82 -0.20 -10.48 32.13
C PRO A 82 -0.12 -11.99 31.89
N ALA A 83 -1.29 -12.65 31.84
CA ALA A 83 -1.42 -13.92 31.14
C ALA A 83 -1.33 -13.65 29.61
N PRO A 84 -0.53 -14.42 28.86
CA PRO A 84 -0.42 -14.23 27.42
C PRO A 84 -1.71 -14.69 26.74
N VAL A 85 -2.53 -13.73 26.31
CA VAL A 85 -3.62 -13.99 25.38
C VAL A 85 -3.02 -14.23 23.99
N ASN A 86 -2.94 -15.50 23.61
CA ASN A 86 -2.67 -15.89 22.22
C ASN A 86 -3.83 -15.39 21.36
N HIS A 87 -3.67 -14.22 20.75
CA HIS A 87 -4.44 -13.85 19.58
C HIS A 87 -3.93 -14.69 18.42
N THR A 88 -4.62 -15.79 18.12
CA THR A 88 -4.48 -16.46 16.83
C THR A 88 -5.02 -15.50 15.77
N VAL A 89 -4.14 -14.63 15.25
CA VAL A 89 -4.46 -13.80 14.09
C VAL A 89 -4.55 -14.75 12.91
N GLU A 90 -5.79 -15.05 12.50
CA GLU A 90 -6.07 -15.67 11.22
C GLU A 90 -5.59 -14.69 10.14
N ALA A 91 -4.37 -14.92 9.65
CA ALA A 91 -3.81 -14.11 8.59
C ALA A 91 -4.69 -14.31 7.36
N VAL A 92 -5.53 -13.32 7.06
CA VAL A 92 -6.06 -13.15 5.70
C VAL A 92 -4.82 -12.90 4.85
N ALA A 93 -4.31 -13.97 4.23
CA ALA A 93 -3.27 -13.89 3.24
C ALA A 93 -3.83 -13.07 2.08
N LEU A 94 -3.53 -11.76 2.07
CA LEU A 94 -3.71 -10.95 0.90
C LEU A 94 -2.84 -11.59 -0.18
N GLN A 95 -3.51 -12.24 -1.13
CA GLN A 95 -2.94 -12.82 -2.33
C GLN A 95 -2.13 -11.72 -3.03
N GLN A 96 -0.85 -11.62 -2.68
CA GLN A 96 0.11 -10.70 -3.24
C GLN A 96 0.34 -11.19 -4.68
N THR A 97 -0.48 -10.69 -5.59
CA THR A 97 -0.42 -11.00 -7.02
C THR A 97 0.87 -10.40 -7.55
N SER A 98 1.95 -11.16 -7.45
CA SER A 98 3.26 -10.81 -7.99
C SER A 98 3.11 -10.38 -9.46
N PRO A 99 3.41 -9.12 -9.82
CA PRO A 99 3.21 -8.60 -11.18
C PRO A 99 4.16 -9.21 -12.21
N LEU A 100 5.01 -10.17 -11.81
CA LEU A 100 5.97 -10.87 -12.68
C LEU A 100 5.29 -11.90 -13.59
N LEU A 101 4.16 -12.49 -13.17
CA LEU A 101 3.48 -13.55 -13.93
C LEU A 101 3.00 -13.10 -15.33
N PRO A 102 2.33 -11.93 -15.52
CA PRO A 102 1.92 -11.50 -16.86
C PRO A 102 3.10 -11.15 -17.78
N ILE A 103 4.23 -10.69 -17.21
CA ILE A 103 5.41 -10.28 -17.98
C ILE A 103 6.09 -11.50 -18.61
N ILE A 104 6.27 -12.59 -17.85
CA ILE A 104 6.90 -13.83 -18.33
C ILE A 104 6.06 -14.46 -19.44
N LEU A 105 4.72 -14.47 -19.29
CA LEU A 105 3.81 -15.02 -20.30
C LEU A 105 3.89 -14.23 -21.62
N SER A 106 3.91 -12.90 -21.55
CA SER A 106 4.06 -12.04 -22.73
C SER A 106 5.38 -12.30 -23.46
N PHE A 107 6.48 -12.40 -22.73
CA PHE A 107 7.80 -12.65 -23.31
C PHE A 107 7.89 -14.04 -23.96
N PHE A 108 7.30 -15.06 -23.34
CA PHE A 108 7.24 -16.41 -23.89
C PHE A 108 6.45 -16.46 -25.20
N VAL A 109 5.27 -15.82 -25.24
CA VAL A 109 4.45 -15.73 -26.47
C VAL A 109 5.22 -15.00 -27.58
N MET A 110 5.92 -13.91 -27.25
CA MET A 110 6.71 -13.16 -28.24
C MET A 110 7.82 -14.02 -28.86
N VAL A 111 8.57 -14.79 -28.04
CA VAL A 111 9.65 -15.66 -28.51
C VAL A 111 9.11 -16.79 -29.40
N VAL A 112 7.98 -17.39 -29.02
CA VAL A 112 7.35 -18.46 -29.82
C VAL A 112 6.88 -17.93 -31.18
N VAL A 113 6.26 -16.75 -31.22
CA VAL A 113 5.82 -16.12 -32.47
C VAL A 113 7.03 -15.75 -33.34
N LEU A 114 8.08 -15.16 -32.77
CA LEU A 114 9.29 -14.84 -33.53
C LEU A 114 9.93 -16.12 -34.10
N GLY A 115 10.04 -17.17 -33.29
CA GLY A 115 10.58 -18.46 -33.72
C GLY A 115 9.77 -19.08 -34.85
N ALA A 116 8.45 -19.04 -34.77
CA ALA A 116 7.56 -19.53 -35.82
C ALA A 116 7.71 -18.72 -37.11
N VAL A 117 7.78 -17.39 -37.03
CA VAL A 117 7.94 -16.50 -38.19
C VAL A 117 9.30 -16.73 -38.85
N LEU A 118 10.38 -16.81 -38.08
CA LEU A 118 11.73 -17.06 -38.59
C LEU A 118 11.84 -18.46 -39.20
N GLY A 119 11.25 -19.47 -38.55
CA GLY A 119 11.19 -20.83 -39.07
C GLY A 119 10.43 -20.93 -40.39
N LEU A 120 9.24 -20.30 -40.48
CA LEU A 120 8.48 -20.24 -41.73
C LEU A 120 9.22 -19.46 -42.82
N SER A 121 9.89 -18.36 -42.47
CA SER A 121 10.68 -17.57 -43.42
C SER A 121 11.85 -18.37 -43.98
N TRP A 122 12.54 -19.14 -43.14
CA TRP A 122 13.65 -20.02 -43.55
C TRP A 122 13.19 -21.20 -44.42
N TRP A 123 12.00 -21.73 -44.16
CA TRP A 123 11.47 -22.83 -44.98
C TRP A 123 11.05 -22.34 -46.37
N ARG A 124 10.48 -21.14 -46.47
CA ARG A 124 10.08 -20.52 -47.74
C ARG A 124 11.28 -20.15 -48.62
N SER A 125 12.39 -19.72 -48.04
CA SER A 125 13.60 -19.38 -48.83
C SER A 125 14.27 -20.61 -49.45
N ARG A 126 14.23 -21.78 -48.79
CA ARG A 126 14.78 -23.02 -49.36
C ARG A 126 14.02 -23.50 -50.60
N GLN A 127 12.70 -23.40 -50.61
CA GLN A 127 11.85 -23.79 -51.76
C GLN A 127 12.12 -22.98 -53.03
N VAL A 128 12.70 -21.78 -52.90
CA VAL A 128 13.04 -20.93 -54.05
C VAL A 128 14.36 -21.35 -54.70
N GLN A 129 15.29 -21.96 -53.94
CA GLN A 129 16.58 -22.39 -54.46
C GLN A 129 16.50 -23.69 -55.28
N ASP A 130 15.55 -24.59 -54.97
CA ASP A 130 15.40 -25.87 -55.68
C ASP A 130 14.78 -25.72 -57.10
N LYS A 131 14.41 -24.50 -57.51
CA LYS A 131 13.76 -24.21 -58.81
C LYS A 131 14.63 -23.43 -59.81
N GLN A 132 15.89 -23.15 -59.49
CA GLN A 132 16.88 -22.51 -60.36
C GLN A 132 17.90 -23.55 -60.81
#